data_AF-A0A0D1WYT1-F1
#
_entry.id   AF-A0A0D1WYT1-F1
#
_cell.length_a   1.000
_cell.length_b   1.000
_cell.length_c   1.000
_cell.angle_alpha   90.00
_cell.angle_beta   90.00
_cell.angle_gamma   90.00
#
_symmetry.space_group_name_H-M   'P 1'
#
loop_
_entity.id
_entity.type
_entity.pdbx_description
1 polymer ?
#
loop_
_entity_poly.entity_id
_entity_poly.type
_entity_poly.pdbx_seq_one_letter_code
_entity_poly.pdbx_strand_id
1 'polypeptide(L)'
;MADVDSSPATTGAQAGRPEKPDEAKYKADLAKAEKEHEAAQARFNASRAKLDSARPGKSTPANDRFKELVDEQKSIRSKQQEFKSAKAGQQDKYNQNDNLIKKLIAEQKDTRTRVGYKGADEIEAKINGLMKEVDSGHMKLVDEKKALAEVSSLRKHKKTMGGLDDLQKKIDEKKAENAELKKTFDSPETRALSQKYEDNQKELDDIKAAREDTNKNYDTLKAEREKLYQEQQETYSAIRKIKDEYYGQRKAYKAHEDQVYQQRRERQKAERDAYEKEKRRRIAEQKLEEAGEPAFLDQIRTAEGLIRHFDPSSSTGSEDKGPSQFAATAQRTVDETGFKGMKVVKKEEEDFFAGSGGKKKGKGKKGAAAAGPESGKLNMNIGIIEELAKVGIDPPSTQADVPGVVEKLKSKLEGWKKDQDSQTQKNVEKAKKEIEKLEQEASDASKADVGEGRSNRGKKVSSKDSGVNGQVSADAELTQEKDAVADVTKELKEAKLEDAEVANGETA
;
A
#
# COMPACT_ATOMS: atom_id res chain seq x y z
N MET A 1 37.76 40.68 -17.97
CA MET A 1 38.49 39.55 -17.37
C MET A 1 37.44 38.66 -16.72
N ALA A 2 37.43 37.40 -17.11
CA ALA A 2 36.47 36.41 -16.66
C ALA A 2 36.91 35.92 -15.27
N ASP A 3 36.08 36.14 -14.26
CA ASP A 3 36.20 35.43 -12.99
C ASP A 3 35.29 34.20 -13.05
N VAL A 4 35.95 33.05 -12.99
CA VAL A 4 35.39 31.71 -13.12
C VAL A 4 34.87 31.32 -11.74
N ASP A 5 33.55 31.38 -11.56
CA ASP A 5 32.92 30.92 -10.34
C ASP A 5 32.99 29.39 -10.26
N SER A 6 33.67 28.92 -9.23
CA SER A 6 33.98 27.53 -8.97
C SER A 6 32.76 26.83 -8.37
N SER A 7 32.06 26.02 -9.17
CA SER A 7 31.04 25.08 -8.68
C SER A 7 31.57 24.23 -7.51
N PRO A 8 30.79 24.02 -6.44
CA PRO A 8 31.22 23.24 -5.29
C PRO A 8 31.30 21.76 -5.67
N ALA A 9 32.46 21.17 -5.41
CA ALA A 9 32.69 19.74 -5.51
C ALA A 9 31.67 18.98 -4.65
N THR A 10 30.78 18.25 -5.31
CA THR A 10 29.97 17.21 -4.71
C THR A 10 30.91 16.21 -4.06
N THR A 11 30.91 16.19 -2.73
CA THR A 11 31.44 15.11 -1.92
C THR A 11 30.78 13.82 -2.39
N GLY A 12 31.50 13.06 -3.21
CA GLY A 12 31.16 11.69 -3.54
C GLY A 12 31.17 10.88 -2.26
N ALA A 13 30.04 10.84 -1.57
CA ALA A 13 29.75 9.81 -0.60
C ALA A 13 29.94 8.49 -1.34
N GLN A 14 30.91 7.69 -0.89
CA GLN A 14 30.94 6.28 -1.18
C GLN A 14 29.54 5.76 -0.84
N ALA A 15 28.73 5.48 -1.86
CA ALA A 15 27.50 4.74 -1.69
C ALA A 15 27.93 3.34 -1.26
N GLY A 16 28.11 3.17 0.06
CA GLY A 16 28.47 1.91 0.67
C GLY A 16 27.46 0.86 0.24
N ARG A 17 27.96 -0.33 -0.08
CA ARG A 17 27.16 -1.52 -0.30
C ARG A 17 26.01 -1.53 0.72
N PRO A 18 24.73 -1.54 0.30
CA PRO A 18 23.63 -1.62 1.24
C PRO A 18 23.88 -2.81 2.16
N GLU A 19 23.80 -2.58 3.47
CA GLU A 19 24.03 -3.63 4.45
C GLU A 19 22.85 -4.62 4.45
N LYS A 20 23.14 -5.89 4.76
CA LYS A 20 22.09 -6.89 4.88
C LYS A 20 21.25 -6.54 6.11
N PRO A 21 19.91 -6.39 5.98
CA PRO A 21 19.06 -6.08 7.13
C PRO A 21 19.17 -7.16 8.21
N ASP A 22 19.22 -6.74 9.48
CA ASP A 22 19.25 -7.65 10.62
C ASP A 22 17.84 -8.21 10.90
N GLU A 23 17.64 -9.48 10.55
CA GLU A 23 16.40 -10.21 10.76
C GLU A 23 16.02 -10.39 12.24
N ALA A 24 17.01 -10.54 13.13
CA ALA A 24 16.76 -10.75 14.54
C ALA A 24 16.31 -9.44 15.20
N LYS A 25 16.96 -8.32 14.86
CA LYS A 25 16.56 -6.99 15.31
C LYS A 25 15.17 -6.60 14.81
N TYR A 26 14.87 -6.83 13.53
CA TYR A 26 13.54 -6.60 12.97
C TYR A 26 12.44 -7.37 13.71
N LYS A 27 12.65 -8.67 13.97
CA LYS A 27 11.68 -9.49 14.71
C LYS A 27 11.49 -9.01 16.15
N ALA A 28 12.57 -8.59 16.82
CA ALA A 28 12.51 -8.06 18.18
C ALA A 28 11.74 -6.73 18.24
N ASP A 29 12.07 -5.80 17.33
CA ASP A 29 11.44 -4.48 17.25
C ASP A 29 9.95 -4.59 16.86
N LEU A 30 9.63 -5.47 15.91
CA LEU A 30 8.25 -5.77 15.52
C LEU A 30 7.45 -6.38 16.68
N ALA A 31 8.00 -7.37 17.39
CA ALA A 31 7.31 -8.00 18.51
C ALA A 31 7.06 -7.01 19.67
N LYS A 32 7.99 -6.08 19.89
CA LYS A 32 7.82 -5.00 20.88
C LYS A 32 6.71 -4.04 20.46
N ALA A 33 6.74 -3.57 19.20
CA ALA A 33 5.75 -2.65 18.67
C ALA A 33 4.34 -3.28 18.60
N GLU A 34 4.23 -4.57 18.27
CA GLU A 34 2.97 -5.30 18.26
C GLU A 34 2.38 -5.44 19.67
N LYS A 35 3.19 -5.73 20.69
CA LYS A 35 2.74 -5.73 22.10
C LYS A 35 2.26 -4.35 22.56
N GLU A 36 2.97 -3.29 22.19
CA GLU A 36 2.58 -1.91 22.50
C GLU A 36 1.25 -1.54 21.83
N HIS A 37 1.06 -1.93 20.56
CA HIS A 37 -0.20 -1.73 19.84
C HIS A 37 -1.36 -2.54 20.46
N GLU A 38 -1.15 -3.80 20.83
CA GLU A 38 -2.16 -4.61 21.52
C GLU A 38 -2.59 -3.97 22.86
N ALA A 39 -1.62 -3.46 23.63
CA ALA A 39 -1.90 -2.75 24.87
C ALA A 39 -2.68 -1.44 24.62
N ALA A 40 -2.30 -0.65 23.61
CA ALA A 40 -3.02 0.56 23.22
C ALA A 40 -4.45 0.25 22.73
N GLN A 41 -4.62 -0.81 21.94
CA GLN A 41 -5.91 -1.27 21.45
C GLN A 41 -6.82 -1.75 22.58
N ALA A 42 -6.28 -2.48 23.57
CA ALA A 42 -7.03 -2.90 24.75
C ALA A 42 -7.52 -1.69 25.57
N ARG A 43 -6.65 -0.68 25.78
CA ARG A 43 -7.02 0.57 26.46
C ARG A 43 -8.10 1.33 25.69
N PHE A 44 -7.95 1.47 24.37
CA PHE A 44 -8.95 2.12 23.52
C PHE A 44 -10.31 1.42 23.58
N ASN A 45 -10.33 0.09 23.47
CA ASN A 45 -11.56 -0.70 23.57
C ASN A 45 -12.24 -0.57 24.93
N ALA A 46 -11.46 -0.54 26.02
CA ALA A 46 -11.98 -0.31 27.36
C ALA A 46 -12.60 1.10 27.51
N SER A 47 -11.93 2.14 26.99
CA SER A 47 -12.46 3.51 26.99
C SER A 47 -13.73 3.62 26.13
N ARG A 48 -13.75 2.97 24.95
CA ARG A 48 -14.94 2.90 24.10
C ARG A 48 -16.12 2.24 24.80
N ALA A 49 -15.92 1.12 25.49
CA ALA A 49 -16.97 0.45 26.25
C ALA A 49 -17.54 1.33 27.39
N LYS A 50 -16.66 2.08 28.09
CA LYS A 50 -17.08 3.07 29.10
C LYS A 50 -17.90 4.20 28.47
N LEU A 51 -17.48 4.73 27.32
CA LEU A 51 -18.20 5.78 26.60
C LEU A 51 -19.58 5.31 26.11
N ASP A 52 -19.66 4.11 25.53
CA ASP A 52 -20.93 3.54 25.03
C ASP A 52 -21.91 3.28 26.18
N SER A 53 -21.40 2.92 27.36
CA SER A 53 -22.21 2.76 28.58
C SER A 53 -22.69 4.10 29.16
N ALA A 54 -21.89 5.16 29.00
CA ALA A 54 -22.20 6.51 29.47
C ALA A 54 -23.02 7.35 28.47
N ARG A 55 -23.38 6.80 27.31
CA ARG A 55 -24.00 7.56 26.22
C ARG A 55 -25.37 8.14 26.61
N PRO A 56 -25.53 9.49 26.58
CA PRO A 56 -26.82 10.11 26.85
C PRO A 56 -27.78 9.88 25.67
N GLY A 57 -28.97 9.33 25.93
CA GLY A 57 -30.03 9.18 24.92
C GLY A 57 -30.65 7.78 24.78
N LYS A 58 -30.13 6.75 25.46
CA LYS A 58 -31.00 5.60 25.77
C LYS A 58 -32.09 6.09 26.72
N SER A 59 -33.34 5.62 26.54
CA SER A 59 -34.43 5.85 27.51
C SER A 59 -33.94 5.31 28.85
N THR A 60 -33.52 6.24 29.71
CA THR A 60 -33.21 5.98 31.10
C THR A 60 -34.44 6.41 31.89
N PRO A 61 -34.75 5.75 33.02
CA PRO A 61 -35.86 6.15 33.88
C PRO A 61 -35.81 7.65 34.25
N ALA A 62 -34.61 8.22 34.42
CA ALA A 62 -34.42 9.65 34.67
C ALA A 62 -34.82 10.55 33.49
N ASN A 63 -34.64 10.10 32.24
CA ASN A 63 -35.04 10.86 31.05
C ASN A 63 -36.55 10.88 30.84
N ASP A 64 -37.21 9.77 31.15
CA ASP A 64 -38.66 9.68 31.05
C ASP A 64 -39.32 10.46 32.21
N ARG A 65 -38.79 10.33 33.43
CA ARG A 65 -39.21 11.15 34.58
C ARG A 65 -39.06 12.65 34.34
N PHE A 66 -37.96 13.09 33.72
CA PHE A 66 -37.78 14.49 33.34
C PHE A 66 -38.87 14.99 32.38
N LYS A 67 -39.25 14.17 31.38
CA LYS A 67 -40.32 14.54 30.44
C LYS A 67 -41.66 14.64 31.15
N GLU A 68 -41.99 13.64 31.98
CA GLU A 68 -43.21 13.64 32.79
C GLU A 68 -43.30 14.90 33.66
N LEU A 69 -42.23 15.26 34.38
CA LEU A 69 -42.20 16.45 35.24
C LEU A 69 -42.38 17.76 34.46
N VAL A 70 -41.81 17.86 33.25
CA VAL A 70 -42.00 19.02 32.36
C VAL A 70 -43.46 19.12 31.90
N ASP A 71 -44.06 18.00 31.53
CA ASP A 71 -45.47 17.95 31.11
C ASP A 71 -46.41 18.25 32.28
N GLU A 72 -46.12 17.73 33.48
CA GLU A 72 -46.83 18.06 34.71
C GLU A 72 -46.71 19.55 35.06
N GLN A 73 -45.51 20.14 34.98
CA GLN A 73 -45.33 21.58 35.19
C GLN A 73 -46.13 22.41 34.18
N LYS A 74 -46.16 21.99 32.90
CA LYS A 74 -46.94 22.66 31.87
C LYS A 74 -48.43 22.60 32.20
N SER A 75 -48.93 21.44 32.65
CA SER A 75 -50.31 21.28 33.11
C SER A 75 -50.61 22.16 34.32
N ILE A 76 -49.72 22.18 35.32
CA ILE A 76 -49.87 23.02 36.52
C ILE A 76 -49.92 24.50 36.16
N ARG A 77 -49.05 24.97 35.25
CA ARG A 77 -49.06 26.36 34.77
C ARG A 77 -50.39 26.72 34.08
N SER A 78 -50.94 25.83 33.25
CA SER A 78 -52.26 26.03 32.63
C SER A 78 -53.34 26.17 33.69
N LYS A 79 -53.40 25.24 34.65
CA LYS A 79 -54.38 25.26 35.76
C LYS A 79 -54.23 26.51 36.62
N GLN A 80 -53.01 26.91 36.98
CA GLN A 80 -52.75 28.13 37.73
C GLN A 80 -53.21 29.39 36.97
N GLN A 81 -53.04 29.42 35.65
CA GLN A 81 -53.54 30.51 34.81
C GLN A 81 -55.07 30.55 34.77
N GLU A 82 -55.72 29.40 34.66
CA GLU A 82 -57.19 29.27 34.74
C GLU A 82 -57.72 29.76 36.11
N PHE A 83 -57.12 29.30 37.22
CA PHE A 83 -57.48 29.77 38.57
C PHE A 83 -57.25 31.27 38.74
N LYS A 84 -56.16 31.81 38.20
CA LYS A 84 -55.88 33.26 38.23
C LYS A 84 -56.95 34.05 37.48
N SER A 85 -57.38 33.56 36.32
CA SER A 85 -58.41 34.20 35.49
C SER A 85 -59.79 34.12 36.14
N ALA A 86 -60.12 32.97 36.73
CA ALA A 86 -61.35 32.78 37.51
C ALA A 86 -61.39 33.68 38.75
N LYS A 87 -60.28 33.78 39.49
CA LYS A 87 -60.15 34.66 40.66
C LYS A 87 -60.28 36.14 40.27
N ALA A 88 -59.71 36.56 39.15
CA ALA A 88 -59.88 37.93 38.65
C ALA A 88 -61.36 38.26 38.38
N GLY A 89 -62.07 37.38 37.66
CA GLY A 89 -63.50 37.57 37.39
C GLY A 89 -64.37 37.55 38.66
N GLN A 90 -64.05 36.71 39.65
CA GLN A 90 -64.73 36.70 40.95
C GLN A 90 -64.42 37.97 41.76
N GLN A 91 -63.18 38.46 41.71
CA GLN A 91 -62.77 39.71 42.38
C GLN A 91 -63.48 40.92 41.77
N ASP A 92 -63.64 40.97 40.45
CA ASP A 92 -64.38 42.03 39.78
C ASP A 92 -65.86 42.06 40.20
N LYS A 93 -66.51 40.88 40.27
CA LYS A 93 -67.89 40.76 40.79
C LYS A 93 -67.98 41.20 42.25
N TYR A 94 -67.02 40.80 43.08
CA TYR A 94 -66.96 41.22 44.49
C TYR A 94 -66.87 42.74 44.62
N ASN A 95 -65.99 43.36 43.84
CA ASN A 95 -65.80 44.81 43.83
C ASN A 95 -67.05 45.54 43.29
N GLN A 96 -67.71 45.01 42.26
CA GLN A 96 -68.97 45.55 41.75
C GLN A 96 -70.09 45.50 42.80
N ASN A 97 -70.27 44.35 43.45
CA ASN A 97 -71.25 44.19 44.53
C ASN A 97 -70.92 45.10 45.72
N ASP A 98 -69.65 45.24 46.11
CA ASP A 98 -69.23 46.13 47.20
C ASP A 98 -69.54 47.61 46.87
N ASN A 99 -69.28 48.02 45.63
CA ASN A 99 -69.66 49.35 45.14
C ASN A 99 -71.18 49.56 45.11
N LEU A 100 -71.96 48.54 44.73
CA LEU A 100 -73.43 48.59 44.76
C LEU A 100 -73.96 48.67 46.20
N ILE A 101 -73.42 47.88 47.13
CA ILE A 101 -73.76 47.94 48.55
C ILE A 101 -73.52 49.34 49.09
N LYS A 102 -72.36 49.95 48.80
CA LYS A 102 -72.05 51.33 49.19
C LYS A 102 -73.07 52.34 48.65
N LYS A 103 -73.46 52.20 47.38
CA LYS A 103 -74.49 53.05 46.74
C LYS A 103 -75.86 52.87 47.40
N LEU A 104 -76.31 51.64 47.61
CA LEU A 104 -77.60 51.34 48.24
C LEU A 104 -77.64 51.82 49.70
N ILE A 105 -76.55 51.68 50.46
CA ILE A 105 -76.45 52.22 51.82
C ILE A 105 -76.54 53.75 51.81
N ALA A 106 -75.87 54.42 50.87
CA ALA A 106 -75.97 55.87 50.73
C ALA A 106 -77.41 56.30 50.38
N GLU A 107 -78.06 55.64 49.42
CA GLU A 107 -79.45 55.90 49.03
C GLU A 107 -80.43 55.65 50.19
N GLN A 108 -80.24 54.57 50.94
CA GLN A 108 -81.04 54.25 52.13
C GLN A 108 -80.88 55.35 53.19
N LYS A 109 -79.64 55.82 53.44
CA LYS A 109 -79.35 56.91 54.38
C LYS A 109 -79.99 58.22 53.92
N ASP A 110 -79.83 58.59 52.65
CA ASP A 110 -80.40 59.81 52.08
C ASP A 110 -81.93 59.79 52.17
N THR A 111 -82.56 58.66 51.85
CA THR A 111 -84.02 58.48 51.95
C THR A 111 -84.50 58.59 53.40
N ARG A 112 -83.77 57.99 54.35
CA ARG A 112 -84.07 58.08 55.78
C ARG A 112 -83.95 59.51 56.30
N THR A 113 -82.92 60.26 55.88
CA THR A 113 -82.76 61.68 56.26
C THR A 113 -83.86 62.56 55.68
N ARG A 114 -84.33 62.29 54.44
CA ARG A 114 -85.41 63.04 53.78
C ARG A 114 -86.78 62.80 54.40
N VAL A 115 -87.05 61.57 54.87
CA VAL A 115 -88.34 61.22 55.50
C VAL A 115 -88.41 61.75 56.93
N GLY A 116 -87.30 61.74 57.69
CA GLY A 116 -87.23 62.35 59.03
C GLY A 116 -87.99 61.59 60.13
N TYR A 117 -88.61 60.45 59.83
CA TYR A 117 -89.29 59.57 60.79
C TYR A 117 -88.52 58.26 60.97
N LYS A 118 -88.60 57.63 62.15
CA LYS A 118 -87.80 56.45 62.49
C LYS A 118 -88.38 55.15 61.94
N GLY A 119 -89.68 55.09 61.70
CA GLY A 119 -90.38 53.89 61.20
C GLY A 119 -91.72 54.22 60.55
N ALA A 120 -92.28 53.27 59.80
CA ALA A 120 -93.60 53.41 59.18
C ALA A 120 -94.72 53.53 60.23
N ASP A 121 -94.55 52.86 61.38
CA ASP A 121 -95.50 52.89 62.51
C ASP A 121 -95.63 54.29 63.13
N GLU A 122 -94.52 55.03 63.21
CA GLU A 122 -94.51 56.42 63.73
C GLU A 122 -95.29 57.36 62.81
N ILE A 123 -95.16 57.18 61.49
CA ILE A 123 -95.91 57.94 60.49
C ILE A 123 -97.40 57.62 60.58
N GLU A 124 -97.75 56.35 60.78
CA GLU A 124 -99.15 55.90 60.91
C GLU A 124 -99.82 56.42 62.18
N ALA A 125 -99.10 56.40 63.32
CA ALA A 125 -99.59 57.00 64.56
C ALA A 125 -99.89 58.49 64.39
N LYS A 126 -99.03 59.24 63.69
CA LYS A 126 -99.22 60.67 63.43
C LYS A 126 -100.35 60.95 62.45
N ILE A 127 -100.53 60.12 61.42
CA ILE A 127 -101.69 60.18 60.52
C ILE A 127 -102.99 59.99 61.30
N ASN A 128 -103.05 58.97 62.16
CA ASN A 128 -104.24 58.66 62.95
C ASN A 128 -104.58 59.77 63.96
N GLY A 129 -103.56 60.41 64.55
CA GLY A 129 -103.74 61.58 65.41
C GLY A 129 -104.35 62.77 64.67
N LEU A 130 -103.74 63.18 63.54
CA LEU A 130 -104.22 64.30 62.73
C LEU A 130 -105.63 64.04 62.16
N MET A 131 -105.94 62.79 61.76
CA MET A 131 -107.28 62.45 61.28
C MET A 131 -108.32 62.56 62.40
N LYS A 132 -108.02 62.10 63.62
CA LYS A 132 -108.93 62.26 64.77
C LYS A 132 -109.17 63.73 65.13
N GLU A 133 -108.14 64.57 65.03
CA GLU A 133 -108.27 66.01 65.27
C GLU A 133 -109.16 66.69 64.22
N VAL A 134 -109.02 66.33 62.94
CA VAL A 134 -109.90 66.81 61.86
C VAL A 134 -111.34 66.32 62.05
N ASP A 135 -111.53 65.02 62.34
CA ASP A 135 -112.86 64.42 62.54
C ASP A 135 -113.58 64.99 63.78
N SER A 136 -112.84 65.52 64.75
CA SER A 136 -113.43 66.18 65.94
C SER A 136 -114.18 67.47 65.59
N GLY A 137 -113.89 68.11 64.46
CA GLY A 137 -114.57 69.33 64.00
C GLY A 137 -114.31 70.59 64.83
N HIS A 138 -113.30 70.58 65.73
CA HIS A 138 -112.94 71.73 66.58
C HIS A 138 -111.90 72.67 65.91
N MET A 139 -111.47 72.34 64.69
CA MET A 139 -110.42 73.08 63.99
C MET A 139 -111.01 74.15 63.06
N LYS A 140 -110.23 75.21 62.81
CA LYS A 140 -110.59 76.19 61.78
C LYS A 140 -110.38 75.55 60.40
N LEU A 141 -111.26 75.84 59.44
CA LEU A 141 -111.19 75.31 58.06
C LEU A 141 -109.80 75.41 57.41
N VAL A 142 -109.04 76.48 57.69
CA VAL A 142 -107.68 76.66 57.20
C VAL A 142 -106.71 75.63 57.78
N ASP A 143 -106.86 75.33 59.07
CA ASP A 143 -105.99 74.40 59.79
C ASP A 143 -106.40 72.94 59.52
N GLU A 144 -107.68 72.64 59.30
CA GLU A 144 -108.15 71.35 58.77
C GLU A 144 -107.54 71.07 57.39
N LYS A 145 -107.55 72.06 56.50
CA LYS A 145 -106.93 71.94 55.18
C LYS A 145 -105.43 71.69 55.27
N LYS A 146 -104.74 72.31 56.23
CA LYS A 146 -103.31 72.05 56.49
C LYS A 146 -103.08 70.66 57.07
N ALA A 147 -103.90 70.22 58.03
CA ALA A 147 -103.81 68.88 58.62
C ALA A 147 -104.06 67.78 57.58
N LEU A 148 -105.05 67.95 56.70
CA LEU A 148 -105.30 67.04 55.57
C LEU A 148 -104.15 67.04 54.55
N ALA A 149 -103.52 68.18 54.30
CA ALA A 149 -102.32 68.26 53.46
C ALA A 149 -101.12 67.54 54.10
N GLU A 150 -100.95 67.66 55.42
CA GLU A 150 -99.92 66.93 56.18
C GLU A 150 -100.18 65.42 56.19
N VAL A 151 -101.43 64.97 56.39
CA VAL A 151 -101.83 63.55 56.27
C VAL A 151 -101.50 63.00 54.89
N SER A 152 -101.77 63.77 53.82
CA SER A 152 -101.39 63.38 52.46
C SER A 152 -99.87 63.25 52.29
N SER A 153 -99.08 64.16 52.88
CA SER A 153 -97.62 64.09 52.88
C SER A 153 -97.10 62.89 53.68
N LEU A 154 -97.67 62.63 54.87
CA LEU A 154 -97.32 61.50 55.72
C LEU A 154 -97.65 60.17 55.03
N ARG A 155 -98.78 60.04 54.33
CA ARG A 155 -99.11 58.85 53.54
C ARG A 155 -98.09 58.60 52.42
N LYS A 156 -97.56 59.66 51.78
CA LYS A 156 -96.47 59.54 50.81
C LYS A 156 -95.17 59.09 51.47
N HIS A 157 -94.82 59.66 52.62
CA HIS A 157 -93.64 59.24 53.40
C HIS A 157 -93.75 57.77 53.85
N LYS A 158 -94.93 57.30 54.29
CA LYS A 158 -95.19 55.89 54.63
C LYS A 158 -94.88 54.97 53.45
N LYS A 159 -95.33 55.33 52.25
CA LYS A 159 -95.02 54.59 51.02
C LYS A 159 -93.52 54.57 50.71
N THR A 160 -92.83 55.69 50.91
CA THR A 160 -91.36 55.79 50.74
C THR A 160 -90.61 54.91 51.76
N MET A 161 -91.11 54.77 52.99
CA MET A 161 -90.52 53.89 54.01
C MET A 161 -90.61 52.40 53.63
N GLY A 162 -91.70 51.96 52.99
CA GLY A 162 -91.78 50.58 52.47
C GLY A 162 -90.69 50.24 51.44
N GLY A 163 -90.22 51.25 50.68
CA GLY A 163 -89.08 51.09 49.78
C GLY A 163 -87.72 50.97 50.48
N LEU A 164 -87.58 51.39 51.75
CA LEU A 164 -86.35 51.21 52.53
C LEU A 164 -86.12 49.75 52.92
N ASP A 165 -87.19 49.00 53.20
CA ASP A 165 -87.11 47.57 53.51
C ASP A 165 -86.66 46.78 52.27
N ASP A 166 -87.12 47.17 51.08
CA ASP A 166 -86.67 46.59 49.82
C ASP A 166 -85.21 46.93 49.50
N LEU A 167 -84.75 48.14 49.83
CA LEU A 167 -83.32 48.51 49.75
C LEU A 167 -82.48 47.69 50.73
N GLN A 168 -82.96 47.48 51.96
CA GLN A 168 -82.27 46.68 52.97
C GLN A 168 -82.11 45.22 52.52
N LYS A 169 -83.18 44.61 51.98
CA LYS A 169 -83.12 43.24 51.42
C LYS A 169 -82.05 43.13 50.33
N LYS A 170 -82.00 44.08 49.39
CA LYS A 170 -80.98 44.11 48.32
C LYS A 170 -79.56 44.25 48.86
N ILE A 171 -79.35 45.05 49.92
CA ILE A 171 -78.05 45.17 50.58
C ILE A 171 -77.63 43.84 51.19
N ASP A 172 -78.53 43.18 51.89
CA ASP A 172 -78.24 41.92 52.59
C ASP A 172 -78.01 40.77 51.60
N GLU A 173 -78.79 40.72 50.50
CA GLU A 173 -78.55 39.82 49.36
C GLU A 173 -77.14 40.02 48.78
N LYS A 174 -76.75 41.26 48.47
CA LYS A 174 -75.42 41.55 47.90
C LYS A 174 -74.29 41.27 48.89
N LYS A 175 -74.50 41.50 50.19
CA LYS A 175 -73.54 41.12 51.24
C LYS A 175 -73.38 39.61 51.35
N ALA A 176 -74.47 38.85 51.25
CA ALA A 176 -74.44 37.40 51.21
C ALA A 176 -73.67 36.89 49.99
N GLU A 177 -73.95 37.42 48.80
CA GLU A 177 -73.19 37.11 47.58
C GLU A 177 -71.69 37.39 47.75
N ASN A 178 -71.30 38.52 48.34
CA ASN A 178 -69.90 38.85 48.60
C ASN A 178 -69.24 37.93 49.64
N ALA A 179 -69.99 37.48 50.66
CA ALA A 179 -69.50 36.51 51.63
C ALA A 179 -69.23 35.15 50.99
N GLU A 180 -70.04 34.73 50.02
CA GLU A 180 -69.83 33.51 49.24
C GLU A 180 -68.62 33.63 48.29
N LEU A 181 -68.51 34.73 47.54
CA LEU A 181 -67.35 35.00 46.67
C LEU A 181 -66.04 35.04 47.47
N LYS A 182 -66.07 35.54 48.71
CA LYS A 182 -64.86 35.59 49.55
C LYS A 182 -64.35 34.20 49.94
N LYS A 183 -65.23 33.19 50.05
CA LYS A 183 -64.85 31.80 50.35
C LYS A 183 -64.12 31.13 49.18
N THR A 184 -64.33 31.59 47.95
CA THR A 184 -63.71 30.98 46.75
C THR A 184 -62.29 31.52 46.48
N PHE A 185 -61.86 32.58 47.15
CA PHE A 185 -60.56 33.22 46.90
C PHE A 185 -59.35 32.47 47.44
N ASP A 186 -59.52 31.64 48.47
CA ASP A 186 -58.47 30.82 49.08
C ASP A 186 -58.83 29.34 48.97
N SER A 187 -58.64 28.75 47.78
CA SER A 187 -58.84 27.32 47.61
C SER A 187 -57.58 26.55 48.06
N PRO A 188 -57.72 25.47 48.85
CA PRO A 188 -56.60 24.60 49.21
C PRO A 188 -55.96 23.97 47.96
N GLU A 189 -56.74 23.81 46.89
CA GLU A 189 -56.29 23.29 45.59
C GLU A 189 -55.24 24.20 44.93
N THR A 190 -55.40 25.53 44.99
CA THR A 190 -54.42 26.47 44.43
C THR A 190 -53.09 26.37 45.18
N ARG A 191 -53.12 26.26 46.52
CA ARG A 191 -51.91 26.08 47.34
C ARG A 191 -51.23 24.75 47.04
N ALA A 192 -52.00 23.68 46.90
CA ALA A 192 -51.47 22.37 46.54
C ALA A 192 -50.80 22.37 45.15
N LEU A 193 -51.37 23.08 44.17
CA LEU A 193 -50.75 23.23 42.84
C LEU A 193 -49.45 24.02 42.89
N SER A 194 -49.39 25.10 43.68
CA SER A 194 -48.14 25.85 43.90
C SER A 194 -47.05 24.98 44.55
N GLN A 195 -47.40 24.21 45.58
CA GLN A 195 -46.45 23.31 46.24
C GLN A 195 -45.93 22.24 45.27
N LYS A 196 -46.84 21.58 44.51
CA LYS A 196 -46.45 20.61 43.48
C LYS A 196 -45.54 21.22 42.41
N TYR A 197 -45.77 22.48 42.03
CA TYR A 197 -44.89 23.16 41.08
C TYR A 197 -43.47 23.33 41.64
N GLU A 198 -43.34 23.77 42.89
CA GLU A 198 -42.05 23.92 43.57
C GLU A 198 -41.33 22.58 43.74
N ASP A 199 -42.05 21.54 44.13
CA ASP A 199 -41.49 20.20 44.30
C ASP A 199 -41.04 19.61 42.95
N ASN A 200 -41.86 19.73 41.90
CA ASN A 200 -41.48 19.33 40.54
C ASN A 200 -40.29 20.15 40.01
N GLN A 201 -40.21 21.43 40.35
CA GLN A 201 -39.08 22.29 39.95
C GLN A 201 -37.77 21.82 40.61
N LYS A 202 -37.80 21.49 41.91
CA LYS A 202 -36.64 20.94 42.62
C LYS A 202 -36.18 19.62 42.00
N GLU A 203 -37.11 18.70 41.74
CA GLU A 203 -36.78 17.41 41.10
C GLU A 203 -36.21 17.61 39.69
N LEU A 204 -36.74 18.56 38.91
CA LEU A 204 -36.19 18.91 37.59
C LEU A 204 -34.77 19.47 37.68
N ASP A 205 -34.47 20.31 38.66
CA ASP A 205 -33.15 20.91 38.81
C ASP A 205 -32.13 19.89 39.33
N ASP A 206 -32.53 18.97 40.22
CA ASP A 206 -31.70 17.83 40.64
C ASP A 206 -31.38 16.89 39.46
N ILE A 207 -32.37 16.57 38.62
CA ILE A 207 -32.16 15.76 37.41
C ILE A 207 -31.24 16.48 36.41
N LYS A 208 -31.36 17.80 36.26
CA LYS A 208 -30.46 18.58 35.40
C LYS A 208 -29.03 18.58 35.93
N ALA A 209 -28.83 18.81 37.23
CA ALA A 209 -27.51 18.77 37.85
C ALA A 209 -26.85 17.39 37.65
N ALA A 210 -27.59 16.31 37.90
CA ALA A 210 -27.11 14.94 37.66
C ALA A 210 -26.76 14.68 36.18
N ARG A 211 -27.52 15.26 35.24
CA ARG A 211 -27.21 15.20 33.80
C ARG A 211 -25.96 15.98 33.44
N GLU A 212 -25.76 17.18 33.99
CA GLU A 212 -24.56 17.97 33.75
C GLU A 212 -23.30 17.25 34.24
N ASP A 213 -23.35 16.63 35.42
CA ASP A 213 -22.23 15.85 35.94
C ASP A 213 -21.97 14.59 35.11
N THR A 214 -23.02 13.91 34.66
CA THR A 214 -22.89 12.77 33.74
C THR A 214 -22.31 13.21 32.39
N ASN A 215 -22.72 14.37 31.87
CA ASN A 215 -22.22 14.91 30.61
C ASN A 215 -20.75 15.35 30.72
N LYS A 216 -20.32 15.98 31.83
CA LYS A 216 -18.91 16.28 32.08
C LYS A 216 -18.06 15.00 32.12
N ASN A 217 -18.57 13.96 32.76
CA ASN A 217 -17.95 12.63 32.74
C ASN A 217 -17.93 12.02 31.33
N TYR A 218 -18.96 12.25 30.52
CA TYR A 218 -19.00 11.80 29.13
C TYR A 218 -17.98 12.53 28.24
N ASP A 219 -17.85 13.85 28.38
CA ASP A 219 -16.89 14.65 27.60
C ASP A 219 -15.44 14.30 27.95
N THR A 220 -15.16 14.05 29.23
CA THR A 220 -13.85 13.54 29.68
C THR A 220 -13.56 12.16 29.10
N LEU A 221 -14.52 11.22 29.17
CA LEU A 221 -14.39 9.89 28.53
C LEU A 221 -14.21 9.98 27.02
N LYS A 222 -14.84 10.96 26.35
CA LYS A 222 -14.68 11.19 24.91
C LYS A 222 -13.27 11.70 24.59
N ALA A 223 -12.76 12.64 25.39
CA ALA A 223 -11.39 13.15 25.24
C ALA A 223 -10.35 12.05 25.52
N GLU A 224 -10.57 11.19 26.52
CA GLU A 224 -9.73 10.01 26.78
C GLU A 224 -9.76 9.03 25.61
N ARG A 225 -10.94 8.74 25.05
CA ARG A 225 -11.07 7.87 23.87
C ARG A 225 -10.29 8.43 22.68
N GLU A 226 -10.40 9.73 22.43
CA GLU A 226 -9.68 10.38 21.33
C GLU A 226 -8.17 10.28 21.53
N LYS A 227 -7.67 10.55 22.74
CA LYS A 227 -6.24 10.37 23.06
C LYS A 227 -5.76 8.94 22.83
N LEU A 228 -6.51 7.95 23.30
CA LEU A 228 -6.19 6.54 23.12
C LEU A 228 -6.29 6.09 21.65
N TYR A 229 -7.17 6.70 20.87
CA TYR A 229 -7.24 6.47 19.43
C TYR A 229 -5.97 6.99 18.72
N GLN A 230 -5.50 8.18 19.09
CA GLN A 230 -4.24 8.71 18.55
C GLN A 230 -3.05 7.83 18.96
N GLU A 231 -2.96 7.39 20.22
CA GLU A 231 -1.92 6.45 20.68
C GLU A 231 -1.97 5.12 19.90
N GLN A 232 -3.16 4.58 19.63
CA GLN A 232 -3.32 3.39 18.78
C GLN A 232 -2.83 3.64 17.36
N GLN A 233 -3.16 4.79 16.76
CA GLN A 233 -2.74 5.13 15.41
C GLN A 233 -1.22 5.32 15.32
N GLU A 234 -0.61 5.94 16.33
CA GLU A 234 0.84 6.10 16.45
C GLU A 234 1.56 4.76 16.55
N THR A 235 1.13 3.86 17.44
CA THR A 235 1.70 2.52 17.59
C THR A 235 1.53 1.68 16.31
N TYR A 236 0.38 1.78 15.63
CA TYR A 236 0.17 1.14 14.34
C TYR A 236 1.10 1.71 13.25
N SER A 237 1.27 3.04 13.23
CA SER A 237 2.20 3.70 12.30
C SER A 237 3.65 3.27 12.54
N ALA A 238 4.04 3.04 13.80
CA ALA A 238 5.36 2.53 14.16
C ALA A 238 5.59 1.10 13.64
N ILE A 239 4.60 0.21 13.79
CA ILE A 239 4.65 -1.15 13.20
C ILE A 239 4.85 -1.07 11.69
N ARG A 240 4.09 -0.20 11.02
CA ARG A 240 4.19 -0.02 9.58
C ARG A 240 5.58 0.51 9.18
N LYS A 241 6.11 1.52 9.87
CA LYS A 241 7.47 2.06 9.62
C LYS A 241 8.54 0.98 9.77
N ILE A 242 8.50 0.19 10.84
CA ILE A 242 9.46 -0.92 11.06
C ILE A 242 9.42 -1.92 9.90
N LYS A 243 8.21 -2.28 9.42
CA LYS A 243 8.02 -3.17 8.26
C LYS A 243 8.56 -2.52 6.98
N ASP A 244 8.17 -1.28 6.69
CA ASP A 244 8.55 -0.55 5.49
C ASP A 244 10.08 -0.33 5.41
N GLU A 245 10.72 0.03 6.52
CA GLU A 245 12.17 0.19 6.63
C GLU A 245 12.90 -1.13 6.37
N TYR A 246 12.50 -2.22 7.03
CA TYR A 246 13.12 -3.54 6.85
C TYR A 246 13.00 -4.06 5.41
N TYR A 247 11.79 -4.02 4.83
CA TYR A 247 11.59 -4.48 3.45
C TYR A 247 12.23 -3.53 2.43
N GLY A 248 12.28 -2.22 2.71
CA GLY A 248 13.00 -1.23 1.92
C GLY A 248 14.50 -1.53 1.87
N GLN A 249 15.13 -1.76 3.02
CA GLN A 249 16.54 -2.15 3.10
C GLN A 249 16.79 -3.51 2.43
N ARG A 250 15.91 -4.50 2.62
CA ARG A 250 16.02 -5.81 1.96
C ARG A 250 15.94 -5.70 0.43
N LYS A 251 15.05 -4.86 -0.08
CA LYS A 251 14.91 -4.60 -1.52
C LYS A 251 16.16 -3.91 -2.06
N ALA A 252 16.70 -2.91 -1.35
CA ALA A 252 17.94 -2.24 -1.73
C ALA A 252 19.14 -3.20 -1.74
N TYR A 253 19.27 -4.05 -0.71
CA TYR A 253 20.29 -5.09 -0.63
C TYR A 253 20.22 -6.05 -1.83
N LYS A 254 19.02 -6.58 -2.12
CA LYS A 254 18.80 -7.50 -3.24
C LYS A 254 19.09 -6.83 -4.59
N ALA A 255 18.65 -5.60 -4.80
CA ALA A 255 18.91 -4.86 -6.03
C ALA A 255 20.42 -4.68 -6.27
N HIS A 256 21.18 -4.39 -5.21
CA HIS A 256 22.64 -4.31 -5.31
C HIS A 256 23.29 -5.68 -5.59
N GLU A 257 22.84 -6.76 -4.96
CA GLU A 257 23.34 -8.11 -5.28
C GLU A 257 23.05 -8.51 -6.73
N ASP A 258 21.84 -8.23 -7.22
CA ASP A 258 21.44 -8.49 -8.60
C ASP A 258 22.32 -7.69 -9.58
N GLN A 259 22.62 -6.42 -9.28
CA GLN A 259 23.54 -5.58 -10.07
C GLN A 259 24.96 -6.14 -10.09
N VAL A 260 25.51 -6.55 -8.94
CA VAL A 260 26.86 -7.15 -8.86
C VAL A 260 26.91 -8.46 -9.64
N TYR A 261 25.86 -9.28 -9.55
CA TYR A 261 25.77 -10.53 -10.31
C TYR A 261 25.70 -10.28 -11.82
N GLN A 262 24.90 -9.30 -12.26
CA GLN A 262 24.82 -8.89 -13.66
C GLN A 262 26.17 -8.40 -14.18
N GLN A 263 26.84 -7.50 -13.45
CA GLN A 263 28.18 -7.01 -13.84
C GLN A 263 29.20 -8.15 -13.92
N ARG A 264 29.18 -9.10 -12.99
CA ARG A 264 30.06 -10.28 -13.04
C ARG A 264 29.75 -11.16 -14.25
N ARG A 265 28.47 -11.40 -14.53
CA ARG A 265 28.04 -12.20 -15.67
C ARG A 265 28.40 -11.55 -17.00
N GLU A 266 28.23 -10.23 -17.11
CA GLU A 266 28.62 -9.44 -18.28
C GLU A 266 30.14 -9.46 -18.48
N ARG A 267 30.93 -9.31 -17.41
CA ARG A 267 32.40 -9.42 -17.48
C ARG A 267 32.85 -10.82 -17.92
N GLN A 268 32.26 -11.87 -17.35
CA GLN A 268 32.58 -13.25 -17.74
C GLN A 268 32.16 -13.55 -19.18
N LYS A 269 31.01 -13.03 -19.63
CA LYS A 269 30.58 -13.15 -21.02
C LYS A 269 31.55 -12.42 -21.94
N ALA A 270 31.89 -11.17 -21.65
CA ALA A 270 32.84 -10.38 -22.44
C ALA A 270 34.23 -11.04 -22.51
N GLU A 271 34.72 -11.62 -21.42
CA GLU A 271 36.00 -12.35 -21.39
C GLU A 271 35.96 -13.63 -22.23
N ARG A 272 34.86 -14.40 -22.15
CA ARG A 272 34.65 -15.57 -23.00
C ARG A 272 34.54 -15.20 -24.48
N ASP A 273 33.73 -14.19 -24.80
CA ASP A 273 33.54 -13.70 -26.16
C ASP A 273 34.87 -13.19 -26.74
N ALA A 274 35.69 -12.51 -25.93
CA ALA A 274 37.03 -12.07 -26.33
C ALA A 274 38.00 -13.25 -26.55
N TYR A 275 38.02 -14.23 -25.64
CA TYR A 275 38.85 -15.43 -25.76
C TYR A 275 38.47 -16.27 -26.98
N GLU A 276 37.17 -16.47 -27.22
CA GLU A 276 36.70 -17.18 -28.40
C GLU A 276 37.06 -16.44 -29.69
N LYS A 277 36.93 -15.11 -29.70
CA LYS A 277 37.34 -14.28 -30.85
C LYS A 277 38.84 -14.40 -31.12
N GLU A 278 39.68 -14.35 -30.07
CA GLU A 278 41.13 -14.52 -30.19
C GLU A 278 41.50 -15.93 -30.65
N LYS A 279 40.86 -16.97 -30.10
CA LYS A 279 41.07 -18.36 -30.53
C LYS A 279 40.70 -18.57 -32.00
N ARG A 280 39.56 -18.02 -32.43
CA ARG A 280 39.13 -18.07 -33.84
C ARG A 280 40.13 -17.36 -34.75
N ARG A 281 40.59 -16.17 -34.35
CA ARG A 281 41.63 -15.42 -35.07
C ARG A 281 42.93 -16.22 -35.18
N ARG A 282 43.40 -16.85 -34.11
CA ARG A 282 44.60 -17.68 -34.12
C ARG A 282 44.47 -18.91 -35.04
N ILE A 283 43.31 -19.58 -35.02
CA ILE A 283 43.05 -20.72 -35.92
C ILE A 283 43.03 -20.25 -37.38
N ALA A 284 42.42 -19.10 -37.66
CA ALA A 284 42.43 -18.51 -39.00
C ALA A 284 43.85 -18.13 -39.46
N GLU A 285 44.64 -17.50 -38.57
CA GLU A 285 46.05 -17.16 -38.83
C GLU A 285 46.90 -18.42 -39.08
N GLN A 286 46.74 -19.47 -38.27
CA GLN A 286 47.43 -20.76 -38.48
C GLN A 286 47.08 -21.42 -39.81
N LYS A 287 45.78 -21.47 -40.17
CA LYS A 287 45.35 -22.02 -41.47
C LYS A 287 45.89 -21.21 -42.65
N LEU A 288 46.05 -19.91 -42.49
CA LEU A 288 46.64 -19.05 -43.53
C LEU A 288 48.15 -19.31 -43.63
N GLU A 289 48.85 -19.40 -42.49
CA GLU A 289 50.28 -19.71 -42.42
C GLU A 289 50.60 -21.08 -43.03
N GLU A 290 49.89 -22.14 -42.64
CA GLU A 290 50.02 -23.50 -43.18
C GLU A 290 49.75 -23.54 -44.70
N ALA A 291 48.74 -22.80 -45.17
CA ALA A 291 48.44 -22.72 -46.60
C ALA A 291 49.44 -21.86 -47.39
N GLY A 292 50.15 -20.96 -46.71
CA GLY A 292 51.21 -20.11 -47.25
C GLY A 292 52.56 -20.81 -47.37
N GLU A 293 52.72 -22.00 -46.78
CA GLU A 293 53.90 -22.83 -47.01
C GLU A 293 54.01 -23.20 -48.49
N PRO A 294 55.21 -23.06 -49.11
CA PRO A 294 55.39 -23.39 -50.52
C PRO A 294 54.93 -24.82 -50.82
N ALA A 295 54.05 -24.96 -51.81
CA ALA A 295 53.54 -26.25 -52.23
C ALA A 295 54.69 -27.17 -52.67
N PHE A 296 54.52 -28.47 -52.44
CA PHE A 296 55.51 -29.51 -52.74
C PHE A 296 56.84 -29.39 -51.98
N LEU A 297 56.94 -28.54 -50.94
CA LEU A 297 58.19 -28.30 -50.24
C LEU A 297 58.77 -29.57 -49.57
N ASP A 298 57.94 -30.43 -48.98
CA ASP A 298 58.39 -31.72 -48.43
C ASP A 298 58.84 -32.69 -49.52
N GLN A 299 58.14 -32.72 -50.66
CA GLN A 299 58.48 -33.54 -51.82
C GLN A 299 59.77 -33.06 -52.49
N ILE A 300 59.97 -31.75 -52.57
CA ILE A 300 61.20 -31.12 -53.08
C ILE A 300 62.37 -31.43 -52.13
N ARG A 301 62.20 -31.25 -50.81
CA ARG A 301 63.25 -31.59 -49.83
C ARG A 301 63.61 -33.08 -49.85
N THR A 302 62.61 -33.95 -49.96
CA THR A 302 62.81 -35.40 -50.06
C THR A 302 63.52 -35.75 -51.36
N ALA A 303 63.09 -35.21 -52.51
CA ALA A 303 63.77 -35.47 -53.78
C ALA A 303 65.19 -34.89 -53.84
N GLU A 304 65.44 -33.71 -53.26
CA GLU A 304 66.78 -33.14 -53.12
C GLU A 304 67.66 -34.00 -52.21
N GLY A 305 67.12 -34.52 -51.11
CA GLY A 305 67.80 -35.48 -50.22
C GLY A 305 68.13 -36.81 -50.92
N LEU A 306 67.19 -37.35 -51.69
CA LEU A 306 67.37 -38.57 -52.48
C LEU A 306 68.38 -38.37 -53.62
N ILE A 307 68.34 -37.23 -54.32
CA ILE A 307 69.33 -36.89 -55.34
C ILE A 307 70.72 -36.78 -54.70
N ARG A 308 70.86 -36.15 -53.53
CA ARG A 308 72.13 -36.10 -52.78
C ARG A 308 72.61 -37.49 -52.33
N HIS A 309 71.68 -38.39 -52.03
CA HIS A 309 72.01 -39.76 -51.62
C HIS A 309 72.48 -40.65 -52.79
N PHE A 310 71.81 -40.56 -53.96
CA PHE A 310 72.11 -41.38 -55.13
C PHE A 310 73.16 -40.77 -56.07
N ASP A 311 73.33 -39.45 -56.05
CA ASP A 311 74.30 -38.69 -56.83
C ASP A 311 75.02 -37.67 -55.91
N PRO A 312 75.92 -38.14 -55.02
CA PRO A 312 76.68 -37.25 -54.13
C PRO A 312 77.63 -36.31 -54.88
N SER A 313 77.83 -36.49 -56.20
CA SER A 313 78.60 -35.57 -57.05
C SER A 313 77.79 -34.34 -57.48
N SER A 314 76.45 -34.44 -57.47
CA SER A 314 75.54 -33.35 -57.80
C SER A 314 75.23 -32.42 -56.63
N SER A 315 75.90 -32.59 -55.49
CA SER A 315 75.86 -31.62 -54.41
C SER A 315 76.54 -30.33 -54.88
N THR A 316 75.77 -29.39 -55.42
CA THR A 316 76.12 -27.98 -55.25
C THR A 316 76.22 -27.75 -53.75
N GLY A 317 77.43 -27.39 -53.31
CA GLY A 317 77.81 -27.34 -51.90
C GLY A 317 76.74 -26.72 -51.03
N SER A 318 76.07 -27.56 -50.26
CA SER A 318 75.43 -27.11 -49.03
C SER A 318 76.56 -27.06 -48.04
N GLU A 319 77.24 -25.93 -48.01
CA GLU A 319 78.17 -25.58 -46.94
C GLU A 319 77.50 -25.93 -45.61
N ASP A 320 78.22 -26.73 -44.86
CA ASP A 320 78.04 -26.98 -43.44
C ASP A 320 78.13 -25.61 -42.72
N LYS A 321 77.02 -24.87 -42.72
CA LYS A 321 76.91 -23.58 -42.04
C LYS A 321 76.65 -23.84 -40.56
N GLY A 322 77.73 -24.20 -39.89
CA GLY A 322 78.09 -23.70 -38.57
C GLY A 322 77.22 -24.14 -37.38
N PRO A 323 77.77 -24.06 -36.17
CA PRO A 323 77.05 -24.44 -34.97
C PRO A 323 75.84 -23.51 -34.77
N SER A 324 74.66 -24.15 -34.66
CA SER A 324 73.44 -23.71 -33.98
C SER A 324 73.55 -22.36 -33.27
N GLN A 325 72.88 -21.33 -33.80
CA GLN A 325 72.53 -20.10 -33.08
C GLN A 325 71.48 -20.34 -31.97
N PHE A 326 71.15 -21.60 -31.68
CA PHE A 326 70.36 -22.05 -30.53
C PHE A 326 71.22 -22.76 -29.48
N ALA A 327 72.54 -22.57 -29.48
CA ALA A 327 73.37 -22.91 -28.34
C ALA A 327 72.81 -22.18 -27.11
N ALA A 328 72.31 -22.97 -26.16
CA ALA A 328 71.60 -22.50 -24.97
C ALA A 328 72.48 -21.56 -24.15
N THR A 329 72.28 -20.25 -24.32
CA THR A 329 72.79 -19.26 -23.38
C THR A 329 72.00 -19.40 -22.09
N ALA A 330 72.59 -20.07 -21.12
CA ALA A 330 72.13 -20.09 -19.74
C ALA A 330 72.24 -18.67 -19.15
N GLN A 331 71.22 -17.85 -19.39
CA GLN A 331 71.07 -16.54 -18.76
C GLN A 331 69.64 -16.37 -18.27
N ARG A 332 69.45 -16.74 -17.00
CA ARG A 332 68.61 -16.05 -16.01
C ARG A 332 68.94 -16.64 -14.65
N THR A 333 69.79 -15.94 -13.92
CA THR A 333 69.85 -16.02 -12.46
C THR A 333 68.47 -15.66 -11.93
N VAL A 334 67.85 -16.57 -11.17
CA VAL A 334 66.66 -16.25 -10.39
C VAL A 334 67.11 -15.32 -9.27
N ASP A 335 66.70 -14.06 -9.35
CA ASP A 335 66.89 -13.08 -8.29
C ASP A 335 65.89 -13.39 -7.17
N GLU A 336 66.35 -14.07 -6.12
CA GLU A 336 65.55 -14.49 -4.95
C GLU A 336 65.32 -13.35 -3.94
N THR A 337 65.21 -12.10 -4.38
CA THR A 337 65.06 -10.94 -3.47
C THR A 337 63.66 -10.31 -3.47
N GLY A 338 62.64 -11.01 -3.97
CA GLY A 338 61.25 -10.49 -4.06
C GLY A 338 60.14 -11.26 -3.33
N PHE A 339 60.37 -12.47 -2.81
CA PHE A 339 59.29 -13.31 -2.23
C PHE A 339 59.34 -13.39 -0.70
N LYS A 340 59.06 -12.26 -0.04
CA LYS A 340 58.80 -12.20 1.40
C LYS A 340 57.28 -12.19 1.62
N GLY A 341 56.68 -13.36 1.80
CA GLY A 341 55.32 -13.43 2.38
C GLY A 341 54.26 -14.33 1.74
N MET A 342 54.60 -15.41 1.03
CA MET A 342 53.59 -16.43 0.69
C MET A 342 54.09 -17.83 1.04
N LYS A 343 53.61 -18.33 2.17
CA LYS A 343 53.79 -19.69 2.68
C LYS A 343 53.08 -20.66 1.74
N VAL A 344 53.81 -21.28 0.81
CA VAL A 344 53.33 -22.43 0.05
C VAL A 344 53.21 -23.59 1.03
N VAL A 345 51.97 -23.86 1.46
CA VAL A 345 51.64 -25.07 2.21
C VAL A 345 51.80 -26.25 1.25
N LYS A 346 52.84 -27.04 1.49
CA LYS A 346 53.05 -28.37 0.91
C LYS A 346 51.78 -29.19 1.21
N LYS A 347 51.01 -29.50 0.17
CA LYS A 347 49.91 -30.45 0.26
C LYS A 347 50.54 -31.83 0.18
N GLU A 348 50.41 -32.59 1.27
CA GLU A 348 50.76 -33.99 1.31
C GLU A 348 49.95 -34.72 0.24
N GLU A 349 50.65 -35.41 -0.65
CA GLU A 349 50.06 -36.40 -1.56
C GLU A 349 49.63 -37.58 -0.69
N GLU A 350 48.31 -37.77 -0.59
CA GLU A 350 47.73 -38.96 0.02
C GLU A 350 48.05 -40.17 -0.88
N ASP A 351 48.88 -41.06 -0.34
CA ASP A 351 49.03 -42.46 -0.75
C ASP A 351 47.66 -43.14 -0.80
N PHE A 352 47.04 -43.15 -1.97
CA PHE A 352 45.85 -43.94 -2.27
C PHE A 352 46.04 -44.73 -3.56
N PHE A 353 46.91 -45.76 -3.52
CA PHE A 353 46.64 -47.07 -4.15
C PHE A 353 47.74 -48.09 -3.80
N ALA A 354 47.55 -48.80 -2.69
CA ALA A 354 48.30 -50.03 -2.41
C ALA A 354 47.73 -51.17 -3.27
N GLY A 355 48.48 -51.57 -4.30
CA GLY A 355 48.16 -52.73 -5.14
C GLY A 355 49.40 -53.58 -5.40
N SER A 356 49.49 -54.70 -4.70
CA SER A 356 50.44 -55.83 -4.82
C SER A 356 51.01 -56.03 -6.24
N GLY A 357 52.31 -56.18 -6.44
CA GLY A 357 53.07 -57.38 -6.04
C GLY A 357 53.06 -58.44 -7.15
N GLY A 358 54.16 -58.59 -7.90
CA GLY A 358 54.31 -59.66 -8.88
C GLY A 358 55.59 -59.62 -9.72
N LYS A 359 56.60 -60.38 -9.32
CA LYS A 359 57.95 -60.50 -9.93
C LYS A 359 58.13 -61.90 -10.54
N LYS A 360 58.56 -62.02 -11.80
CA LYS A 360 59.20 -63.22 -12.41
C LYS A 360 59.95 -62.79 -13.69
N LYS A 361 61.29 -62.68 -13.71
CA LYS A 361 62.32 -63.67 -14.16
C LYS A 361 62.08 -64.11 -15.61
N GLY A 362 62.94 -63.97 -16.63
CA GLY A 362 64.39 -63.79 -16.73
C GLY A 362 64.99 -64.94 -17.58
N LYS A 363 65.48 -64.67 -18.80
CA LYS A 363 66.39 -65.43 -19.72
C LYS A 363 66.02 -65.06 -21.17
N GLY A 364 66.90 -64.90 -22.16
CA GLY A 364 68.32 -65.20 -22.29
C GLY A 364 68.79 -64.84 -23.71
N LYS A 365 70.11 -64.83 -23.84
CA LYS A 365 70.99 -64.33 -24.92
C LYS A 365 71.07 -65.25 -26.16
N LYS A 366 71.25 -64.65 -27.35
CA LYS A 366 72.04 -65.08 -28.55
C LYS A 366 71.47 -64.30 -29.75
N GLY A 367 72.21 -63.75 -30.70
CA GLY A 367 73.56 -64.02 -31.19
C GLY A 367 73.48 -63.81 -32.70
N ALA A 368 74.36 -62.97 -33.24
CA ALA A 368 74.47 -62.62 -34.65
C ALA A 368 74.71 -63.84 -35.55
N ALA A 369 74.27 -63.75 -36.80
CA ALA A 369 74.86 -64.46 -37.92
C ALA A 369 74.76 -63.61 -39.18
N ALA A 370 75.91 -63.08 -39.59
CA ALA A 370 76.17 -62.64 -40.94
C ALA A 370 76.62 -63.85 -41.78
N ALA A 371 76.05 -63.99 -42.97
CA ALA A 371 76.55 -64.73 -44.13
C ALA A 371 75.78 -64.09 -45.31
N GLY A 372 76.38 -63.39 -46.27
CA GLY A 372 77.40 -63.84 -47.21
C GLY A 372 76.86 -63.45 -48.60
N PRO A 373 77.66 -62.89 -49.51
CA PRO A 373 77.17 -62.05 -50.61
C PRO A 373 76.69 -62.87 -51.81
N GLU A 374 75.55 -62.51 -52.39
CA GLU A 374 75.19 -62.88 -53.75
C GLU A 374 74.75 -61.66 -54.56
N SER A 375 75.62 -61.31 -55.51
CA SER A 375 75.36 -60.73 -56.83
C SER A 375 74.13 -59.83 -57.02
N GLY A 376 74.40 -58.52 -57.12
CA GLY A 376 73.64 -57.60 -57.99
C GLY A 376 72.42 -56.90 -57.41
N LYS A 377 72.01 -57.17 -56.16
CA LYS A 377 70.89 -56.47 -55.49
C LYS A 377 71.37 -55.35 -54.58
N LEU A 378 70.91 -54.12 -54.83
CA LEU A 378 71.15 -52.95 -53.99
C LEU A 378 70.42 -53.11 -52.64
N ASN A 379 71.16 -53.18 -51.54
CA ASN A 379 70.56 -53.20 -50.19
C ASN A 379 70.29 -51.76 -49.72
N MET A 380 69.12 -51.22 -50.08
CA MET A 380 68.71 -49.86 -49.70
C MET A 380 68.08 -49.84 -48.30
N ASN A 381 68.33 -48.77 -47.53
CA ASN A 381 67.71 -48.57 -46.22
C ASN A 381 66.17 -48.39 -46.40
N ILE A 382 65.37 -49.01 -45.54
CA ILE A 382 63.89 -49.02 -45.63
C ILE A 382 63.33 -47.60 -45.75
N GLY A 383 63.92 -46.62 -45.04
CA GLY A 383 63.49 -45.22 -45.10
C GLY A 383 63.67 -44.56 -46.46
N ILE A 384 64.71 -44.93 -47.21
CA ILE A 384 64.99 -44.38 -48.55
C ILE A 384 64.04 -44.97 -49.59
N ILE A 385 63.65 -46.24 -49.40
CA ILE A 385 62.62 -46.90 -50.21
C ILE A 385 61.27 -46.22 -49.97
N GLU A 386 60.93 -45.90 -48.72
CA GLU A 386 59.71 -45.14 -48.38
C GLU A 386 59.72 -43.72 -48.96
N GLU A 387 60.87 -43.02 -48.92
CA GLU A 387 61.02 -41.68 -49.50
C GLU A 387 60.90 -41.68 -51.04
N LEU A 388 61.50 -42.66 -51.72
CA LEU A 388 61.33 -42.86 -53.16
C LEU A 388 59.86 -43.18 -53.53
N ALA A 389 59.19 -44.00 -52.72
CA ALA A 389 57.76 -44.30 -52.89
C ALA A 389 56.88 -43.06 -52.66
N LYS A 390 57.19 -42.21 -51.68
CA LYS A 390 56.50 -40.91 -51.45
C LYS A 390 56.63 -39.95 -52.64
N VAL A 391 57.77 -40.01 -53.34
CA VAL A 391 58.04 -39.25 -54.57
C VAL A 391 57.51 -40.00 -55.82
N GLY A 392 56.97 -41.21 -55.65
CA GLY A 392 56.36 -42.04 -56.70
C GLY A 392 57.36 -42.55 -57.73
N ILE A 393 58.60 -42.83 -57.31
CA ILE A 393 59.64 -43.42 -58.16
C ILE A 393 59.99 -44.79 -57.61
N ASP A 394 60.00 -45.81 -58.48
CA ASP A 394 60.34 -47.16 -58.08
C ASP A 394 61.81 -47.27 -57.63
N PRO A 395 62.10 -48.05 -56.58
CA PRO A 395 63.45 -48.21 -56.09
C PRO A 395 64.33 -48.90 -57.14
N PRO A 396 65.58 -48.42 -57.35
CA PRO A 396 66.50 -49.06 -58.30
C PRO A 396 66.82 -50.48 -57.79
N SER A 397 66.48 -51.49 -58.61
CA SER A 397 66.74 -52.90 -58.26
C SER A 397 68.22 -53.27 -58.44
N THR A 398 68.93 -52.56 -59.32
CA THR A 398 70.36 -52.74 -59.58
C THR A 398 71.12 -51.41 -59.65
N GLN A 399 72.44 -51.42 -59.42
CA GLN A 399 73.30 -50.22 -59.44
C GLN A 399 73.27 -49.49 -60.79
N ALA A 400 72.99 -50.20 -61.89
CA ALA A 400 72.88 -49.63 -63.23
C ALA A 400 71.62 -48.76 -63.41
N ASP A 401 70.59 -48.93 -62.58
CA ASP A 401 69.32 -48.20 -62.67
C ASP A 401 69.36 -46.86 -61.92
N VAL A 402 70.40 -46.63 -61.10
CA VAL A 402 70.56 -45.43 -60.26
C VAL A 402 70.59 -44.13 -61.08
N PRO A 403 71.34 -44.01 -62.20
CA PRO A 403 71.31 -42.79 -63.02
C PRO A 403 69.92 -42.49 -63.60
N GLY A 404 69.17 -43.52 -64.02
CA GLY A 404 67.81 -43.36 -64.52
C GLY A 404 66.81 -42.95 -63.43
N VAL A 405 67.02 -43.36 -62.18
CA VAL A 405 66.25 -42.89 -61.02
C VAL A 405 66.59 -41.43 -60.68
N VAL A 406 67.86 -41.03 -60.77
CA VAL A 406 68.31 -39.64 -60.54
C VAL A 406 67.75 -38.69 -61.60
N GLU A 407 67.72 -39.08 -62.87
CA GLU A 407 67.09 -38.27 -63.93
C GLU A 407 65.58 -38.10 -63.73
N LYS A 408 64.89 -39.19 -63.34
CA LYS A 408 63.46 -39.13 -62.98
C LYS A 408 63.21 -38.24 -61.76
N LEU A 409 64.10 -38.26 -60.75
CA LEU A 409 64.05 -37.38 -59.59
C LEU A 409 64.26 -35.91 -59.98
N LYS A 410 65.26 -35.60 -60.82
CA LYS A 410 65.53 -34.25 -61.33
C LYS A 410 64.35 -33.72 -62.17
N SER A 411 63.77 -34.54 -63.03
CA SER A 411 62.60 -34.18 -63.84
C SER A 411 61.36 -33.86 -62.98
N LYS A 412 61.08 -34.68 -61.95
CA LYS A 412 59.97 -34.41 -61.02
C LYS A 412 60.22 -33.17 -60.17
N LEU A 413 61.47 -32.95 -59.73
CA LEU A 413 61.86 -31.76 -58.98
C LEU A 413 61.65 -30.48 -59.80
N GLU A 414 62.02 -30.46 -61.08
CA GLU A 414 61.74 -29.31 -61.95
C GLU A 414 60.25 -29.07 -62.18
N GLY A 415 59.46 -30.15 -62.34
CA GLY A 415 58.00 -30.08 -62.41
C GLY A 415 57.40 -29.46 -61.16
N TRP A 416 57.80 -29.94 -59.98
CA TRP A 416 57.33 -29.40 -58.70
C TRP A 416 57.76 -27.95 -58.47
N LYS A 417 58.99 -27.56 -58.85
CA LYS A 417 59.44 -26.15 -58.74
C LYS A 417 58.67 -25.21 -59.67
N LYS A 418 58.28 -25.67 -60.88
CA LYS A 418 57.47 -24.87 -61.81
C LYS A 418 56.02 -24.73 -61.34
N ASP A 419 55.45 -25.80 -60.78
CA ASP A 419 54.06 -25.82 -60.32
C ASP A 419 53.88 -25.27 -58.88
N GLN A 420 54.98 -25.10 -58.14
CA GLN A 420 55.00 -24.66 -56.73
C GLN A 420 54.25 -23.35 -56.52
N ASP A 421 54.53 -22.31 -57.30
CA ASP A 421 53.88 -21.00 -57.11
C ASP A 421 52.38 -21.05 -57.40
N SER A 422 51.97 -21.71 -58.50
CA SER A 422 50.55 -21.84 -58.87
C SER A 422 49.78 -22.66 -57.84
N GLN A 423 50.36 -23.74 -57.33
CA GLN A 423 49.72 -24.60 -56.36
C GLN A 423 49.68 -23.96 -54.96
N THR A 424 50.71 -23.20 -54.57
CA THR A 424 50.71 -22.40 -53.33
C THR A 424 49.61 -21.35 -53.38
N GLN A 425 49.47 -20.61 -54.48
CA GLN A 425 48.39 -19.64 -54.64
C GLN A 425 47.00 -20.28 -54.56
N LYS A 426 46.79 -21.44 -55.21
CA LYS A 426 45.53 -22.19 -55.10
C LYS A 426 45.26 -22.70 -53.69
N ASN A 427 46.28 -23.10 -52.94
CA ASN A 427 46.14 -23.53 -51.55
C ASN A 427 45.79 -22.35 -50.63
N VAL A 428 46.47 -21.21 -50.79
CA VAL A 428 46.16 -19.96 -50.07
C VAL A 428 44.74 -19.48 -50.39
N GLU A 429 44.29 -19.52 -51.64
CA GLU A 429 42.92 -19.15 -52.01
C GLU A 429 41.87 -20.09 -51.43
N LYS A 430 42.13 -21.40 -51.42
CA LYS A 430 41.24 -22.38 -50.78
C LYS A 430 41.18 -22.16 -49.27
N ALA A 431 42.31 -21.92 -48.61
CA ALA A 431 42.36 -21.63 -47.19
C ALA A 431 41.66 -20.32 -46.84
N LYS A 432 41.82 -19.26 -47.65
CA LYS A 432 41.07 -18.00 -47.49
C LYS A 432 39.56 -18.22 -47.60
N LYS A 433 39.10 -18.99 -48.59
CA LYS A 433 37.68 -19.33 -48.74
C LYS A 433 37.15 -20.18 -47.59
N GLU A 434 37.96 -21.09 -47.06
CA GLU A 434 37.58 -21.91 -45.91
C GLU A 434 37.54 -21.08 -44.61
N ILE A 435 38.49 -20.16 -44.42
CA ILE A 435 38.48 -19.20 -43.30
C ILE A 435 37.25 -18.30 -43.39
N GLU A 436 36.94 -17.75 -44.57
CA GLU A 436 35.74 -16.93 -44.77
C GLU A 436 34.46 -17.71 -44.48
N LYS A 437 34.38 -18.98 -44.91
CA LYS A 437 33.26 -19.87 -44.57
C LYS A 437 33.15 -20.11 -43.06
N LEU A 438 34.28 -20.35 -42.37
CA LEU A 438 34.31 -20.56 -40.92
C LEU A 438 33.97 -19.29 -40.15
N GLU A 439 34.35 -18.12 -40.65
CA GLU A 439 33.96 -16.82 -40.08
C GLU A 439 32.48 -16.53 -40.29
N GLN A 440 31.92 -16.85 -41.47
CA GLN A 440 30.49 -16.73 -41.75
C GLN A 440 29.67 -17.68 -40.86
N GLU A 441 30.04 -18.97 -40.80
CA GLU A 441 29.39 -19.96 -39.93
C GLU A 441 29.50 -19.59 -38.44
N ALA A 442 30.64 -19.05 -38.01
CA ALA A 442 30.80 -18.54 -36.65
C ALA A 442 29.99 -17.26 -36.38
N SER A 443 29.80 -16.40 -37.39
CA SER A 443 28.95 -15.21 -37.29
C SER A 443 27.46 -15.58 -37.21
N ASP A 444 27.03 -16.60 -37.96
CA ASP A 444 25.67 -17.10 -37.94
C ASP A 444 25.37 -17.89 -36.65
N ALA A 445 26.33 -18.68 -36.15
CA ALA A 445 26.23 -19.33 -34.84
C ALA A 445 26.16 -18.30 -33.69
N SER A 446 26.89 -17.18 -33.78
CA SER A 446 26.80 -16.10 -32.79
C SER A 446 25.48 -15.31 -32.86
N LYS A 447 24.84 -15.22 -34.03
CA LYS A 447 23.51 -14.63 -34.20
C LYS A 447 22.39 -15.55 -33.71
N ALA A 448 22.54 -16.87 -33.87
CA ALA A 448 21.59 -17.85 -33.36
C ALA A 448 21.52 -17.84 -31.82
N ASP A 449 22.66 -17.71 -31.13
CA ASP A 449 22.70 -17.61 -29.65
C ASP A 449 22.05 -16.32 -29.10
N VAL A 450 22.10 -15.22 -29.86
CA VAL A 450 21.41 -13.96 -29.49
C VAL A 450 19.89 -14.03 -29.79
N GLY A 451 19.47 -14.88 -30.73
CA GLY A 451 18.05 -15.08 -31.10
C GLY A 451 17.27 -16.03 -30.18
N GLU A 452 17.93 -17.02 -29.57
CA GLU A 452 17.30 -18.02 -28.68
C GLU A 452 17.54 -17.78 -27.18
N GLY A 453 18.10 -16.62 -26.81
CA GLY A 453 18.12 -16.16 -25.44
C GLY A 453 16.72 -15.79 -24.94
N ARG A 454 15.94 -16.80 -24.50
CA ARG A 454 14.66 -16.70 -23.76
C ARG A 454 14.12 -15.27 -23.73
N SER A 455 13.37 -14.89 -24.77
CA SER A 455 12.41 -13.80 -24.66
C SER A 455 11.60 -14.06 -23.40
N ASN A 456 11.90 -13.29 -22.35
CA ASN A 456 11.27 -13.35 -21.05
C ASN A 456 9.82 -12.91 -21.27
N ARG A 457 8.97 -13.85 -21.68
CA ARG A 457 7.59 -13.63 -22.15
C ARG A 457 6.70 -13.06 -21.05
N GLY A 458 7.15 -13.12 -19.78
CA GLY A 458 6.51 -12.45 -18.65
C GLY A 458 6.95 -10.99 -18.37
N LYS A 459 7.75 -10.34 -19.25
CA LYS A 459 8.23 -8.97 -19.01
C LYS A 459 7.91 -7.95 -20.10
N LYS A 460 7.27 -8.36 -21.20
CA LYS A 460 6.52 -7.40 -22.02
C LYS A 460 5.23 -7.10 -21.25
N VAL A 461 4.92 -5.82 -21.04
CA VAL A 461 3.75 -5.24 -20.33
C VAL A 461 3.87 -4.90 -18.83
N SER A 462 5.05 -4.87 -18.19
CA SER A 462 5.15 -4.22 -16.84
C SER A 462 5.83 -2.85 -16.86
N SER A 463 6.64 -2.54 -17.86
CA SER A 463 7.45 -1.31 -17.86
C SER A 463 6.79 -0.08 -18.48
N LYS A 464 5.64 -0.20 -19.15
CA LYS A 464 4.94 0.96 -19.74
C LYS A 464 3.77 1.50 -18.91
N ASP A 465 3.27 0.75 -17.92
CA ASP A 465 2.09 1.17 -17.12
C ASP A 465 2.34 1.21 -15.61
N SER A 466 3.59 1.13 -15.16
CA SER A 466 3.94 1.47 -13.77
C SER A 466 4.29 2.95 -13.63
N GLY A 467 3.46 3.80 -14.23
CA GLY A 467 3.38 5.24 -13.93
C GLY A 467 2.35 5.45 -12.82
N VAL A 468 2.81 5.94 -11.69
CA VAL A 468 2.00 6.36 -10.55
C VAL A 468 0.86 7.29 -11.04
N ASN A 469 -0.38 6.85 -10.81
CA ASN A 469 -1.63 7.62 -10.89
C ASN A 469 -2.18 7.91 -12.31
N GLY A 470 -2.97 6.97 -12.88
CA GLY A 470 -3.79 7.22 -14.08
C GLY A 470 -4.79 6.10 -14.37
N GLN A 471 -6.05 6.45 -14.66
CA GLN A 471 -7.11 5.49 -15.05
C GLN A 471 -6.73 4.73 -16.32
N VAL A 472 -6.86 3.40 -16.29
CA VAL A 472 -6.70 2.54 -17.46
C VAL A 472 -7.88 2.79 -18.41
N SER A 473 -7.59 3.09 -19.68
CA SER A 473 -8.63 3.30 -20.71
C SER A 473 -9.29 1.98 -21.10
N ALA A 474 -10.61 1.99 -21.29
CA ALA A 474 -11.40 0.83 -21.73
C ALA A 474 -10.89 0.21 -23.05
N ASP A 475 -10.21 0.98 -23.90
CA ASP A 475 -9.60 0.46 -25.14
C ASP A 475 -8.38 -0.44 -24.87
N ALA A 476 -7.66 -0.23 -23.76
CA ALA A 476 -6.55 -1.08 -23.34
C ALA A 476 -7.04 -2.41 -22.76
N GLU A 477 -8.17 -2.41 -22.05
CA GLU A 477 -8.81 -3.66 -21.58
C GLU A 477 -9.38 -4.45 -22.76
N LEU A 478 -10.04 -3.80 -23.71
CA LEU A 478 -10.64 -4.45 -24.88
C LEU A 478 -9.59 -5.08 -25.82
N THR A 479 -8.38 -4.52 -25.88
CA THR A 479 -7.27 -5.11 -26.63
C THR A 479 -6.67 -6.31 -25.90
N GLN A 480 -6.53 -6.22 -24.57
CA GLN A 480 -6.10 -7.35 -23.73
C GLN A 480 -7.09 -8.53 -23.78
N GLU A 481 -8.39 -8.26 -23.77
CA GLU A 481 -9.41 -9.30 -23.89
C GLU A 481 -9.41 -9.96 -25.27
N LYS A 482 -9.23 -9.18 -26.35
CA LYS A 482 -9.14 -9.72 -27.71
C LYS A 482 -7.90 -10.59 -27.92
N ASP A 483 -6.77 -10.19 -27.38
CA ASP A 483 -5.53 -10.98 -27.46
C ASP A 483 -5.66 -12.27 -26.64
N ALA A 484 -6.26 -12.22 -25.45
CA ALA A 484 -6.55 -13.41 -24.66
C ALA A 484 -7.52 -14.37 -25.38
N VAL A 485 -8.56 -13.85 -26.03
CA VAL A 485 -9.50 -14.66 -26.83
C VAL A 485 -8.81 -15.25 -28.07
N ALA A 486 -7.90 -14.52 -28.71
CA ALA A 486 -7.12 -15.02 -29.84
C ALA A 486 -6.19 -16.16 -29.42
N ASP A 487 -5.56 -16.06 -28.25
CA ASP A 487 -4.69 -17.11 -27.71
C ASP A 487 -5.49 -18.36 -27.34
N VAL A 488 -6.62 -18.21 -26.64
CA VAL A 488 -7.51 -19.34 -26.31
C VAL A 488 -8.06 -20.01 -27.57
N THR A 489 -8.46 -19.23 -28.59
CA THR A 489 -8.95 -19.82 -29.85
C THR A 489 -7.86 -20.50 -30.66
N LYS A 490 -6.59 -20.11 -30.49
CA LYS A 490 -5.46 -20.79 -31.09
C LYS A 490 -5.17 -22.12 -30.39
N GLU A 491 -5.12 -22.14 -29.05
CA GLU A 491 -4.94 -23.37 -28.28
C GLU A 491 -6.08 -24.38 -28.54
N LEU A 492 -7.32 -23.91 -28.67
CA LEU A 492 -8.48 -24.78 -28.97
C LEU A 492 -8.44 -25.35 -30.40
N LYS A 493 -7.79 -24.66 -31.34
CA LYS A 493 -7.57 -25.18 -32.71
C LYS A 493 -6.43 -26.19 -32.75
N GLU A 494 -5.34 -25.94 -32.02
CA GLU A 494 -4.22 -26.87 -31.88
C GLU A 494 -4.68 -28.17 -31.19
N ALA A 495 -5.45 -28.09 -30.11
CA ALA A 495 -6.02 -29.26 -29.43
C ALA A 495 -6.97 -30.07 -30.33
N LYS A 496 -7.79 -29.41 -31.17
CA LYS A 496 -8.67 -30.11 -32.13
C LYS A 496 -7.91 -30.79 -33.27
N LEU A 497 -6.73 -30.29 -33.63
CA LEU A 497 -5.86 -30.93 -34.61
C LEU A 497 -5.21 -32.17 -34.02
N GLU A 498 -4.76 -32.11 -32.76
CA GLU A 498 -4.21 -33.25 -32.04
C GLU A 498 -5.25 -34.39 -31.88
N ASP A 499 -6.49 -34.08 -31.50
CA ASP A 499 -7.56 -35.09 -31.41
C ASP A 499 -7.94 -35.72 -32.77
N ALA A 500 -7.84 -34.96 -33.86
CA ALA A 500 -8.11 -35.46 -35.22
C ALA A 500 -6.97 -36.33 -35.77
N GLU A 501 -5.74 -36.11 -35.31
CA GLU A 501 -4.56 -36.91 -35.68
C GLU A 501 -4.55 -38.25 -34.91
N VAL A 502 -4.99 -38.25 -33.65
CA VAL A 502 -5.17 -39.48 -32.85
C VAL A 502 -6.28 -40.37 -33.40
N ALA A 503 -7.40 -39.80 -33.87
CA ALA A 503 -8.52 -40.59 -34.43
C ALA A 503 -8.21 -41.24 -35.80
N ASN A 504 -7.27 -40.69 -36.58
CA ASN A 504 -6.86 -41.27 -37.86
C ASN A 504 -5.70 -42.28 -37.73
N GLY A 505 -5.05 -42.36 -36.57
CA GLY A 505 -3.99 -43.33 -36.28
C GLY A 505 -4.50 -44.70 -35.82
N GLU A 506 -5.76 -44.82 -35.40
CA GLU A 506 -6.38 -46.08 -34.91
C GLU A 506 -7.07 -46.92 -36.00
N THR A 507 -7.03 -46.50 -37.27
CA THR A 507 -7.60 -47.26 -38.40
C THR A 507 -6.60 -47.50 -39.55
N ALA A 508 -5.34 -47.78 -39.20
CA ALA A 508 -4.31 -48.28 -40.11
C ALA A 508 -3.73 -49.62 -39.63
#